data_AF-A0A1Q7A5X3-F1
#
_entry.id   AF-A0A1Q7A5X3-F1
#
_cell.length_a   1.000
_cell.length_b   1.000
_cell.length_c   1.000
_cell.angle_alpha   90.00
_cell.angle_beta   90.00
_cell.angle_gamma   90.00
#
_symmetry.space_group_name_H-M   'P 1'
#
loop_
_entity.id
_entity.type
_entity.pdbx_description
1 polymer ?
#
loop_
_entity_poly.entity_id
_entity_poly.type
_entity_poly.pdbx_seq_one_letter_code
_entity_poly.pdbx_strand_id
1 'polypeptide(L)'
;MRIRVIGAPMDLGADRRGVDIGTSAIRYAEINERLRRLGHSVKDMGNLVIPQPEIQPQGNLKLKYLDPIVGISKELSTIVTTILQEGEFPVILGGDHSISLGSVWGVANVHKNVGVIWVDAHADFNTDQSTPSGNIHGMILAALAGIGHSSLTTVGGWQPKIHAETIVIVGARDLDRAEQDLLRAHSIHVFTMSEIDRVGISEIMQRAIAIAGQQNDGIHLSLDMDALDPK
;
A
#
# COMPACT_ATOMS: atom_id res chain seq x y z
N MET A 1 1.14 -7.53 21.88
CA MET A 1 1.49 -6.15 21.46
C MET A 1 0.27 -5.25 21.64
N ARG A 2 0.43 -3.91 21.58
CA ARG A 2 -0.69 -2.96 21.45
C ARG A 2 -0.92 -2.69 19.97
N ILE A 3 -2.13 -2.98 19.48
CA ILE A 3 -2.51 -2.85 18.08
C ILE A 3 -3.57 -1.75 17.95
N ARG A 4 -3.41 -0.91 16.92
CA ARG A 4 -4.36 0.11 16.51
C ARG A 4 -4.92 -0.24 15.14
N VAL A 5 -6.21 -0.51 15.08
CA VAL A 5 -6.91 -0.80 13.82
C VAL A 5 -7.53 0.50 13.32
N ILE A 6 -7.25 0.89 12.08
CA ILE A 6 -7.82 2.09 11.43
C ILE A 6 -8.40 1.67 10.09
N GLY A 7 -9.61 2.11 9.77
CA GLY A 7 -10.14 1.96 8.42
C GLY A 7 -9.91 3.20 7.58
N ALA A 8 -9.46 3.02 6.35
CA ALA A 8 -9.36 4.04 5.32
C ALA A 8 -10.22 3.58 4.12
N PRO A 9 -11.54 3.82 4.14
CA PRO A 9 -12.48 3.32 3.12
C PRO A 9 -12.37 4.14 1.82
N MET A 10 -11.18 4.18 1.24
CA MET A 10 -10.88 4.92 0.01
C MET A 10 -11.56 4.25 -1.19
N ASP A 11 -12.27 5.04 -2.00
CA ASP A 11 -12.94 4.60 -3.24
C ASP A 11 -12.76 5.65 -4.34
N LEU A 12 -11.56 6.24 -4.39
CA LEU A 12 -11.18 7.32 -5.32
C LEU A 12 -10.06 6.87 -6.25
N GLY A 13 -9.29 5.88 -5.85
CA GLY A 13 -8.06 5.48 -6.50
C GLY A 13 -8.25 4.58 -7.71
N ALA A 14 -9.37 3.85 -7.84
CA ALA A 14 -9.49 2.68 -8.73
C ALA A 14 -10.65 2.67 -9.75
N ASP A 15 -11.41 3.75 -9.96
CA ASP A 15 -12.65 3.78 -10.78
C ASP A 15 -13.64 2.63 -10.46
N ARG A 16 -13.51 1.99 -9.30
CA ARG A 16 -14.21 0.76 -8.93
C ARG A 16 -14.96 0.97 -7.63
N ARG A 17 -16.26 1.18 -7.76
CA ARG A 17 -17.14 1.40 -6.61
C ARG A 17 -17.26 0.18 -5.70
N GLY A 18 -17.46 0.45 -4.42
CA GLY A 18 -17.78 -0.56 -3.42
C GLY A 18 -16.56 -1.12 -2.70
N VAL A 19 -15.34 -0.68 -3.02
CA VAL A 19 -14.15 -1.06 -2.24
C VAL A 19 -14.15 -0.42 -0.85
N ASP A 20 -14.83 0.72 -0.67
CA ASP A 20 -15.04 1.41 0.62
C ASP A 20 -15.68 0.51 1.68
N ILE A 21 -16.56 -0.41 1.27
CA ILE A 21 -17.22 -1.36 2.18
C ILE A 21 -16.25 -2.40 2.77
N GLY A 22 -15.04 -2.55 2.20
CA GLY A 22 -14.02 -3.50 2.64
C GLY A 22 -13.67 -3.33 4.12
N THR A 23 -13.54 -2.09 4.58
CA THR A 23 -13.29 -1.78 6.00
C THR A 23 -14.38 -2.33 6.94
N SER A 24 -15.65 -2.23 6.53
CA SER A 24 -16.79 -2.74 7.29
C SER A 24 -16.87 -4.26 7.21
N ALA A 25 -16.60 -4.85 6.05
CA ALA A 25 -16.60 -6.30 5.84
C ALA A 25 -15.54 -7.00 6.70
N ILE A 26 -14.32 -6.46 6.77
CA ILE A 26 -13.24 -7.03 7.59
C ILE A 26 -13.58 -6.93 9.09
N ARG A 27 -14.21 -5.83 9.53
CA ARG A 27 -14.72 -5.72 10.90
C ARG A 27 -15.82 -6.72 11.19
N TYR A 28 -16.76 -6.89 10.26
CA TYR A 28 -17.82 -7.88 10.37
C TYR A 28 -17.26 -9.31 10.46
N ALA A 29 -16.12 -9.58 9.82
CA ALA A 29 -15.37 -10.84 9.93
C ALA A 29 -14.56 -11.01 11.24
N GLU A 30 -14.80 -10.14 12.24
CA GLU A 30 -14.26 -10.21 13.60
C GLU A 30 -12.74 -10.01 13.71
N ILE A 31 -12.14 -9.12 12.91
CA ILE A 31 -10.69 -8.87 12.96
C ILE A 31 -10.20 -8.50 14.38
N ASN A 32 -10.97 -7.68 15.09
CA ASN A 32 -10.61 -7.22 16.43
C ASN A 32 -10.59 -8.39 17.43
N GLU A 33 -11.61 -9.24 17.41
CA GLU A 33 -11.73 -10.41 18.26
C GLU A 33 -10.66 -11.45 17.95
N ARG A 34 -10.35 -11.68 16.66
CA ARG A 34 -9.28 -12.58 16.23
C ARG A 34 -7.92 -12.11 16.75
N LEU A 35 -7.59 -10.83 16.61
CA LEU A 35 -6.35 -10.25 17.14
C LEU A 35 -6.28 -10.34 18.68
N ARG A 36 -7.40 -10.12 19.39
CA ARG A 36 -7.46 -10.30 20.85
C ARG A 36 -7.27 -11.76 21.27
N ARG A 37 -7.81 -12.74 20.52
CA ARG A 37 -7.61 -14.18 20.76
C ARG A 37 -6.15 -14.60 20.62
N LEU A 38 -5.36 -13.90 19.81
CA LEU A 38 -3.90 -14.08 19.72
C LEU A 38 -3.13 -13.43 20.89
N GLY A 39 -3.83 -12.85 21.87
CA GLY A 39 -3.22 -12.24 23.06
C GLY A 39 -2.77 -10.80 22.87
N HIS A 40 -3.34 -10.07 21.89
CA HIS A 40 -3.01 -8.66 21.67
C HIS A 40 -4.02 -7.72 22.34
N SER A 41 -3.55 -6.53 22.74
CA SER A 41 -4.41 -5.43 23.15
C SER A 41 -4.81 -4.63 21.93
N VAL A 42 -6.10 -4.61 21.58
CA VAL A 42 -6.59 -4.03 20.32
C VAL A 42 -7.52 -2.86 20.61
N LYS A 43 -7.23 -1.71 20.01
CA LYS A 43 -8.13 -0.55 19.97
C LYS A 43 -8.44 -0.23 18.51
N ASP A 44 -9.72 -0.28 18.18
CA ASP A 44 -10.22 0.18 16.88
C ASP A 44 -10.41 1.69 16.95
N MET A 45 -9.82 2.41 16.00
CA MET A 45 -9.87 3.87 15.90
C MET A 45 -10.99 4.35 14.99
N GLY A 46 -11.79 3.44 14.42
CA GLY A 46 -12.86 3.76 13.48
C GLY A 46 -12.33 4.01 12.07
N ASN A 47 -13.10 4.77 11.29
CA ASN A 47 -12.77 5.08 9.90
C ASN A 47 -12.33 6.53 9.75
N LEU A 48 -11.39 6.75 8.84
CA LEU A 48 -11.16 8.06 8.24
C LEU A 48 -12.40 8.50 7.48
N VAL A 49 -12.61 9.82 7.44
CA VAL A 49 -13.69 10.42 6.66
C VAL A 49 -13.19 10.64 5.24
N ILE A 50 -13.68 9.84 4.31
CA ILE A 50 -13.31 9.93 2.89
C ILE A 50 -14.41 10.71 2.15
N PRO A 51 -14.05 11.71 1.32
CA PRO A 51 -15.03 12.42 0.52
C PRO A 51 -15.67 11.50 -0.53
N GLN A 52 -16.97 11.69 -0.77
CA GLN A 52 -17.72 10.92 -1.75
C GLN A 52 -17.25 11.21 -3.18
N PRO A 53 -16.91 10.21 -4.01
CA PRO A 53 -16.40 10.43 -5.36
C PRO A 53 -17.33 11.25 -6.27
N GLU A 54 -18.66 11.18 -6.06
CA GLU A 54 -19.70 11.85 -6.85
C GLU A 54 -19.65 13.38 -6.76
N ILE A 55 -19.11 13.89 -5.66
CA ILE A 55 -19.01 15.33 -5.39
C ILE A 55 -17.58 15.85 -5.56
N GLN A 56 -16.64 14.98 -5.91
CA GLN A 56 -15.24 15.36 -6.11
C GLN A 56 -14.94 15.57 -7.58
N PRO A 57 -14.24 16.66 -7.95
CA PRO A 57 -13.72 16.80 -9.30
C PRO A 57 -12.65 15.74 -9.54
N GLN A 58 -12.73 15.04 -10.66
CA GLN A 58 -11.69 14.08 -11.07
C GLN A 58 -10.33 14.76 -11.30
N GLY A 59 -10.33 16.03 -11.72
CA GLY A 59 -9.11 16.79 -11.95
C GLY A 59 -8.35 16.28 -13.19
N ASN A 60 -7.06 16.04 -13.03
CA ASN A 60 -6.20 15.56 -14.11
C ASN A 60 -6.55 14.10 -14.47
N LEU A 61 -6.88 13.83 -15.72
CA LEU A 61 -7.24 12.48 -16.19
C LEU A 61 -6.11 11.46 -16.11
N LYS A 62 -4.86 11.89 -15.92
CA LYS A 62 -3.70 11.03 -15.66
C LYS A 62 -3.41 10.86 -14.17
N LEU A 63 -4.09 11.60 -13.29
CA LEU A 63 -3.93 11.60 -11.83
C LEU A 63 -5.30 11.89 -11.20
N LYS A 64 -6.27 11.00 -11.41
CA LYS A 64 -7.65 11.25 -10.98
C LYS A 64 -7.73 11.36 -9.47
N TYR A 65 -8.51 12.33 -8.99
CA TYR A 65 -8.76 12.56 -7.56
C TYR A 65 -7.47 12.78 -6.73
N LEU A 66 -6.42 13.33 -7.36
CA LEU A 66 -5.12 13.57 -6.72
C LEU A 66 -5.22 14.31 -5.39
N ASP A 67 -5.89 15.47 -5.37
CA ASP A 67 -5.97 16.32 -4.19
C ASP A 67 -6.63 15.63 -2.98
N PRO A 68 -7.84 15.02 -3.10
CA PRO A 68 -8.42 14.30 -1.98
C PRO A 68 -7.60 13.07 -1.57
N ILE A 69 -6.99 12.33 -2.51
CA ILE A 69 -6.13 11.17 -2.18
C ILE A 69 -4.91 11.60 -1.36
N VAL A 70 -4.22 12.68 -1.77
CA VAL A 70 -3.06 13.23 -1.04
C VAL A 70 -3.49 13.78 0.33
N GLY A 71 -4.65 14.45 0.40
CA GLY A 71 -5.21 14.98 1.64
C GLY A 71 -5.44 13.89 2.69
N ILE A 72 -6.14 12.82 2.31
CA ILE A 72 -6.38 11.66 3.18
C ILE A 72 -5.08 10.92 3.50
N SER A 73 -4.18 10.77 2.53
CA SER A 73 -2.88 10.12 2.76
C SER A 73 -2.05 10.86 3.80
N LYS A 74 -2.13 12.19 3.85
CA LYS A 74 -1.48 13.01 4.88
C LYS A 74 -2.09 12.78 6.26
N GLU A 75 -3.41 12.69 6.35
CA GLU A 75 -4.09 12.38 7.61
C GLU A 75 -3.71 10.98 8.12
N LEU A 76 -3.78 9.96 7.24
CA LEU A 76 -3.39 8.60 7.56
C LEU A 76 -1.91 8.50 7.97
N SER A 77 -1.02 9.17 7.25
CA SER A 77 0.41 9.24 7.59
C SER A 77 0.65 9.82 8.98
N THR A 78 -0.08 10.87 9.35
CA THR A 78 0.01 11.48 10.69
C THR A 78 -0.44 10.52 11.78
N ILE A 79 -1.53 9.77 11.55
CA ILE A 79 -2.05 8.78 12.50
C ILE A 79 -1.06 7.62 12.66
N VAL A 80 -0.58 7.05 11.55
CA VAL A 80 0.39 5.94 11.55
C VAL A 80 1.69 6.35 12.24
N THR A 81 2.20 7.55 11.95
CA THR A 81 3.40 8.10 12.60
C THR A 81 3.22 8.16 14.12
N THR A 82 2.09 8.70 14.59
CA THR A 82 1.79 8.81 16.02
C THR A 82 1.74 7.43 16.70
N ILE A 83 1.07 6.46 16.08
CA ILE A 83 0.93 5.09 16.62
C ILE A 83 2.30 4.43 16.81
N LEU A 84 3.18 4.55 15.80
CA LEU A 84 4.52 3.99 15.87
C LEU A 84 5.39 4.69 16.92
N GLN A 85 5.28 6.02 17.05
CA GLN A 85 5.98 6.78 18.09
C GLN A 85 5.52 6.39 19.52
N GLU A 86 4.28 5.96 19.68
CA GLU A 86 3.75 5.40 20.94
C GLU A 86 4.17 3.93 21.18
N GLY A 87 4.99 3.35 20.30
CA GLY A 87 5.45 1.96 20.38
C GLY A 87 4.32 0.96 20.14
N GLU A 88 3.33 1.33 19.33
CA GLU A 88 2.18 0.50 18.99
C GLU A 88 2.21 0.06 17.53
N PHE A 89 1.42 -0.95 17.20
CA PHE A 89 1.42 -1.57 15.88
C PHE A 89 0.16 -1.16 15.08
N PRO A 90 0.30 -0.41 13.97
CA PRO A 90 -0.82 -0.02 13.13
C PRO A 90 -1.28 -1.17 12.22
N VAL A 91 -2.59 -1.39 12.15
CA VAL A 91 -3.26 -2.25 11.16
C VAL A 91 -4.25 -1.38 10.39
N ILE A 92 -4.01 -1.21 9.09
CA ILE A 92 -4.83 -0.35 8.23
C ILE A 92 -5.74 -1.27 7.42
N LEU A 93 -7.05 -1.03 7.51
CA LEU A 93 -8.06 -1.69 6.69
C LEU A 93 -8.39 -0.78 5.52
N GLY A 94 -8.30 -1.30 4.30
CA GLY A 94 -8.42 -0.49 3.10
C GLY A 94 -9.80 -0.42 2.47
N GLY A 95 -9.89 0.48 1.50
CA GLY A 95 -10.71 0.32 0.31
C GLY A 95 -9.77 0.02 -0.86
N ASP A 96 -9.56 0.96 -1.78
CA ASP A 96 -8.54 0.81 -2.81
C ASP A 96 -7.09 0.94 -2.28
N HIS A 97 -6.13 0.44 -3.07
CA HIS A 97 -4.72 0.36 -2.69
C HIS A 97 -4.02 1.73 -2.60
N SER A 98 -4.68 2.84 -2.99
CA SER A 98 -4.06 4.17 -2.91
C SER A 98 -3.78 4.65 -1.49
N ILE A 99 -4.46 4.05 -0.49
CA ILE A 99 -4.21 4.28 0.94
C ILE A 99 -2.76 3.99 1.35
N SER A 100 -2.06 3.15 0.58
CA SER A 100 -0.67 2.78 0.85
C SER A 100 0.26 3.98 0.78
N LEU A 101 -0.12 5.05 0.06
CA LEU A 101 0.61 6.31 0.09
C LEU A 101 0.68 6.88 1.50
N GLY A 102 -0.44 6.87 2.23
CA GLY A 102 -0.50 7.35 3.60
C GLY A 102 0.11 6.38 4.61
N SER A 103 -0.17 5.08 4.49
CA SER A 103 0.32 4.08 5.44
C SER A 103 1.85 3.95 5.39
N VAL A 104 2.44 3.77 4.20
CA VAL A 104 3.89 3.62 4.02
C VAL A 104 4.61 4.91 4.35
N TRP A 105 4.08 6.07 3.94
CA TRP A 105 4.65 7.37 4.32
C TRP A 105 4.69 7.53 5.84
N GLY A 106 3.62 7.17 6.56
CA GLY A 106 3.59 7.24 8.02
C GLY A 106 4.65 6.36 8.68
N VAL A 107 4.86 5.15 8.16
CA VAL A 107 5.94 4.26 8.63
C VAL A 107 7.31 4.88 8.35
N ALA A 108 7.53 5.39 7.14
CA ALA A 108 8.80 5.97 6.70
C ALA A 108 9.16 7.28 7.43
N ASN A 109 8.19 7.94 8.07
CA ASN A 109 8.47 9.06 8.98
C ASN A 109 9.24 8.60 10.24
N VAL A 110 9.00 7.37 10.71
CA VAL A 110 9.61 6.80 11.93
C VAL A 110 10.80 5.89 11.60
N HIS A 111 10.65 5.03 10.59
CA HIS A 111 11.63 4.03 10.15
C HIS A 111 12.18 4.42 8.79
N LYS A 112 13.40 4.97 8.74
CA LYS A 112 13.98 5.56 7.51
C LYS A 112 14.39 4.54 6.47
N ASN A 113 14.69 3.32 6.89
CA ASN A 113 15.17 2.24 6.04
C ASN A 113 14.20 1.05 6.03
N VAL A 114 12.90 1.29 6.27
CA VAL A 114 11.88 0.25 6.24
C VAL A 114 11.79 -0.38 4.84
N GLY A 115 11.67 -1.70 4.78
CA GLY A 115 11.36 -2.42 3.54
C GLY A 115 9.87 -2.62 3.31
N VAL A 116 9.50 -2.98 2.09
CA VAL A 116 8.12 -3.25 1.70
C VAL A 116 8.01 -4.62 1.09
N ILE A 117 7.08 -5.43 1.60
CA ILE A 117 6.57 -6.60 0.89
C ILE A 117 5.18 -6.23 0.38
N TRP A 118 5.04 -6.26 -0.94
CA TRP A 118 3.82 -5.93 -1.67
C TRP A 118 3.22 -7.21 -2.24
N VAL A 119 2.17 -7.73 -1.59
CA VAL A 119 1.49 -8.96 -2.01
C VAL A 119 0.27 -8.56 -2.85
N ASP A 120 0.35 -8.75 -4.16
CA ASP A 120 -0.58 -8.16 -5.13
C ASP A 120 -0.55 -8.92 -6.46
N ALA A 121 -1.66 -8.93 -7.21
CA ALA A 121 -1.68 -9.41 -8.58
C ALA A 121 -1.02 -8.44 -9.56
N HIS A 122 -1.00 -7.15 -9.22
CA HIS A 122 -0.43 -6.03 -9.97
C HIS A 122 0.88 -5.55 -9.30
N ALA A 123 1.59 -4.63 -9.95
CA ALA A 123 2.79 -4.02 -9.34
C ALA A 123 2.53 -2.64 -8.73
N ASP A 124 1.43 -1.99 -9.09
CA ASP A 124 1.12 -0.61 -8.73
C ASP A 124 2.30 0.36 -9.00
N PHE A 125 2.99 0.13 -10.12
CA PHE A 125 4.26 0.76 -10.45
C PHE A 125 4.19 1.65 -11.71
N ASN A 126 2.98 2.03 -12.11
CA ASN A 126 2.79 3.03 -13.16
C ASN A 126 3.16 4.45 -12.68
N THR A 127 3.32 5.35 -13.64
CA THR A 127 3.47 6.80 -13.44
C THR A 127 2.35 7.55 -14.17
N ASP A 128 2.28 8.86 -14.00
CA ASP A 128 1.38 9.73 -14.78
C ASP A 128 1.62 9.65 -16.30
N GLN A 129 2.82 9.25 -16.71
CA GLN A 129 3.19 9.08 -18.12
C GLN A 129 2.82 7.70 -18.67
N SER A 130 2.96 6.65 -17.86
CA SER A 130 2.76 5.27 -18.32
C SER A 130 1.34 4.76 -18.13
N THR A 131 0.59 5.33 -17.17
CA THR A 131 -0.74 4.84 -16.81
C THR A 131 -1.71 4.82 -18.01
N PRO A 132 -2.43 3.71 -18.24
CA PRO A 132 -3.49 3.66 -19.22
C PRO A 132 -4.78 4.32 -18.70
N SER A 133 -5.01 4.30 -17.39
CA SER A 133 -6.28 4.68 -16.75
C SER A 133 -6.26 6.06 -16.09
N GLY A 134 -5.10 6.50 -15.60
CA GLY A 134 -4.98 7.66 -14.71
C GLY A 134 -5.37 7.41 -13.25
N ASN A 135 -5.61 6.15 -12.90
CA ASN A 135 -6.05 5.72 -11.57
C ASN A 135 -4.85 5.61 -10.64
N ILE A 136 -4.84 6.39 -9.55
CA ILE A 136 -3.67 6.57 -8.70
C ILE A 136 -3.29 5.29 -7.93
N HIS A 137 -4.23 4.38 -7.65
CA HIS A 137 -3.92 3.13 -6.95
C HIS A 137 -2.78 2.36 -7.64
N GLY A 138 -2.81 2.27 -8.98
CA GLY A 138 -1.80 1.60 -9.79
C GLY A 138 -0.46 2.33 -9.89
N MET A 139 -0.23 3.40 -9.14
CA MET A 139 1.00 4.22 -9.18
C MET A 139 1.71 4.31 -7.83
N ILE A 140 1.08 3.84 -6.75
CA ILE A 140 1.53 4.21 -5.40
C ILE A 140 2.89 3.61 -5.06
N LEU A 141 3.19 2.38 -5.50
CA LEU A 141 4.47 1.78 -5.19
C LEU A 141 5.62 2.51 -5.91
N ALA A 142 5.42 2.91 -7.17
CA ALA A 142 6.37 3.77 -7.89
C ALA A 142 6.54 5.12 -7.19
N ALA A 143 5.43 5.76 -6.80
CA ALA A 143 5.48 7.06 -6.13
C ALA A 143 6.25 7.01 -4.80
N LEU A 144 6.04 5.96 -4.00
CA LEU A 144 6.76 5.72 -2.75
C LEU A 144 8.26 5.47 -2.98
N ALA A 145 8.62 4.86 -4.11
CA ALA A 145 10.01 4.70 -4.57
C ALA A 145 10.62 5.98 -5.16
N GLY A 146 9.87 7.09 -5.19
CA GLY A 146 10.32 8.38 -5.73
C GLY A 146 10.22 8.50 -7.24
N ILE A 147 9.41 7.67 -7.90
CA ILE A 147 9.26 7.58 -9.36
C ILE A 147 7.85 8.04 -9.75
N GLY A 148 7.76 9.00 -10.69
CA GLY A 148 6.49 9.54 -11.18
C GLY A 148 6.26 11.01 -10.81
N HIS A 149 5.00 11.42 -10.78
CA HIS A 149 4.62 12.82 -10.60
C HIS A 149 4.97 13.37 -9.22
N SER A 150 5.54 14.58 -9.17
CA SER A 150 6.04 15.20 -7.92
C SER A 150 4.97 15.37 -6.84
N SER A 151 3.71 15.62 -7.21
CA SER A 151 2.59 15.71 -6.27
C SER A 151 2.35 14.43 -5.46
N LEU A 152 2.83 13.27 -5.93
CA LEU A 152 2.77 12.00 -5.20
C LEU A 152 4.13 11.66 -4.57
N THR A 153 5.23 11.81 -5.32
CA THR A 153 6.55 11.37 -4.84
C THR A 153 7.08 12.24 -3.69
N THR A 154 6.78 13.54 -3.70
CA THR A 154 7.30 14.51 -2.73
C THR A 154 6.34 14.80 -1.57
N VAL A 155 5.29 14.00 -1.37
CA VAL A 155 4.36 14.19 -0.24
C VAL A 155 5.12 14.29 1.08
N GLY A 156 4.81 15.28 1.92
CA GLY A 156 5.56 15.53 3.14
C GLY A 156 6.94 16.21 2.95
N GLY A 157 7.30 16.61 1.73
CA GLY A 157 8.47 17.45 1.43
C GLY A 157 9.80 16.71 1.23
N TRP A 158 9.77 15.38 1.03
CA TRP A 158 10.99 14.57 0.82
C TRP A 158 10.68 13.35 -0.04
N GLN A 159 11.71 12.71 -0.59
CA GLN A 159 11.62 11.47 -1.38
C GLN A 159 13.01 10.81 -1.48
N PRO A 160 13.11 9.50 -1.79
CA PRO A 160 12.01 8.54 -1.83
C PRO A 160 11.50 8.21 -0.42
N LYS A 161 10.31 7.60 -0.30
CA LYS A 161 9.83 7.07 1.00
C LYS A 161 10.42 5.70 1.31
N ILE A 162 10.63 4.90 0.27
CA ILE A 162 11.18 3.55 0.35
C ILE A 162 12.27 3.41 -0.71
N HIS A 163 13.37 2.75 -0.38
CA HIS A 163 14.43 2.49 -1.33
C HIS A 163 14.05 1.33 -2.24
N ALA A 164 14.28 1.47 -3.55
CA ALA A 164 13.94 0.44 -4.55
C ALA A 164 14.48 -0.96 -4.20
N GLU A 165 15.68 -1.04 -3.63
CA GLU A 165 16.34 -2.28 -3.22
C GLU A 165 15.66 -3.02 -2.06
N THR A 166 14.78 -2.36 -1.29
CA THR A 166 14.01 -2.97 -0.19
C THR A 166 12.55 -3.22 -0.55
N ILE A 167 12.17 -3.04 -1.82
CA ILE A 167 10.83 -3.33 -2.34
C ILE A 167 10.81 -4.73 -2.94
N VAL A 168 9.88 -5.56 -2.47
CA VAL A 168 9.62 -6.89 -3.00
C VAL A 168 8.14 -7.07 -3.32
N ILE A 169 7.84 -7.32 -4.59
CA ILE A 169 6.49 -7.65 -5.06
C ILE A 169 6.34 -9.18 -5.11
N VAL A 170 5.24 -9.71 -4.58
CA VAL A 170 4.96 -11.15 -4.52
C VAL A 170 3.55 -11.42 -5.05
N GLY A 171 3.44 -12.32 -6.03
CA GLY A 171 2.15 -12.72 -6.60
C GLY A 171 1.78 -12.03 -7.91
N ALA A 172 2.66 -11.16 -8.42
CA ALA A 172 2.42 -10.43 -9.66
C ALA A 172 2.10 -11.38 -10.83
N ARG A 173 1.02 -11.07 -11.55
CA ARG A 173 0.53 -11.83 -12.71
C ARG A 173 -0.13 -10.96 -13.78
N ASP A 174 -0.48 -9.72 -13.47
CA ASP A 174 -1.03 -8.76 -14.41
C ASP A 174 -0.23 -7.45 -14.35
N LEU A 175 0.61 -7.21 -15.35
CA LEU A 175 1.56 -6.10 -15.38
C LEU A 175 1.52 -5.41 -16.73
N ASP A 176 1.34 -4.08 -16.71
CA ASP A 176 1.48 -3.29 -17.93
C ASP A 176 2.92 -3.40 -18.46
N ARG A 177 3.08 -3.33 -19.79
CA ARG A 177 4.41 -3.37 -20.41
C ARG A 177 5.33 -2.27 -19.87
N ALA A 178 4.79 -1.07 -19.67
CA ALA A 178 5.53 0.06 -19.13
C ALA A 178 5.94 -0.15 -17.67
N GLU A 179 5.10 -0.80 -16.85
CA GLU A 179 5.49 -1.20 -15.49
C GLU A 179 6.64 -2.19 -15.51
N GLN A 180 6.60 -3.21 -16.37
CA GLN A 180 7.70 -4.18 -16.48
C GLN A 180 9.03 -3.50 -16.83
N ASP A 181 9.00 -2.52 -17.73
CA ASP A 181 10.20 -1.78 -18.12
C ASP A 181 10.72 -0.91 -16.96
N LEU A 182 9.83 -0.25 -16.20
CA LEU A 182 10.19 0.52 -15.00
C LEU A 182 10.76 -0.38 -13.88
N LEU A 183 10.11 -1.50 -13.59
CA LEU A 183 10.55 -2.47 -12.57
C LEU A 183 11.97 -2.98 -12.87
N ARG A 184 12.27 -3.30 -14.14
CA ARG A 184 13.63 -3.68 -14.58
C ARG A 184 14.61 -2.53 -14.47
N ALA A 185 14.24 -1.33 -14.93
CA ALA A 185 15.10 -0.16 -14.91
C ALA A 185 15.52 0.25 -13.49
N HIS A 186 14.64 0.03 -12.52
CA HIS A 186 14.88 0.36 -11.10
C HIS A 186 15.28 -0.85 -10.25
N SER A 187 15.50 -2.02 -10.86
CA SER A 187 15.91 -3.26 -10.19
C SER A 187 14.99 -3.65 -9.02
N ILE A 188 13.67 -3.47 -9.19
CA ILE A 188 12.68 -3.88 -8.21
C ILE A 188 12.60 -5.42 -8.18
N HIS A 189 12.55 -5.99 -6.98
CA HIS A 189 12.41 -7.43 -6.82
C HIS A 189 10.95 -7.86 -7.05
N VAL A 190 10.72 -8.76 -7.99
CA VAL A 190 9.38 -9.25 -8.34
C VAL A 190 9.39 -10.77 -8.37
N PHE A 191 8.54 -11.38 -7.55
CA PHE A 191 8.26 -12.81 -7.56
C PHE A 191 6.87 -13.03 -8.15
N THR A 192 6.84 -13.38 -9.44
CA THR A 192 5.58 -13.63 -10.16
C THR A 192 4.92 -14.93 -9.75
N MET A 193 3.65 -15.12 -10.10
CA MET A 193 2.97 -16.42 -9.90
C MET A 193 3.73 -17.60 -10.55
N SER A 194 4.32 -17.40 -11.73
CA SER A 194 5.15 -18.41 -12.40
C SER A 194 6.38 -18.81 -11.58
N GLU A 195 6.98 -17.87 -10.85
CA GLU A 195 8.10 -18.17 -9.96
C GLU A 195 7.64 -18.88 -8.69
N ILE A 196 6.48 -18.50 -8.15
CA ILE A 196 5.85 -19.18 -7.01
C ILE A 196 5.54 -20.63 -7.37
N ASP A 197 5.00 -20.92 -8.55
CA ASP A 197 4.71 -22.29 -9.00
C ASP A 197 5.99 -23.14 -9.13
N ARG A 198 7.09 -22.52 -9.58
CA ARG A 198 8.36 -23.21 -9.80
C ARG A 198 9.13 -23.47 -8.50
N VAL A 199 9.14 -22.51 -7.59
CA VAL A 199 10.03 -22.49 -6.40
C VAL A 199 9.27 -22.84 -5.12
N GLY A 200 7.98 -22.49 -5.05
CA GLY A 200 7.13 -22.67 -3.88
C GLY A 200 7.08 -21.43 -2.99
N ILE A 201 5.89 -21.12 -2.47
CA ILE A 201 5.63 -19.89 -1.71
C ILE A 201 6.49 -19.75 -0.46
N SER A 202 6.85 -20.86 0.21
CA SER A 202 7.64 -20.79 1.45
C SER A 202 9.05 -20.23 1.19
N GLU A 203 9.70 -20.65 0.10
CA GLU A 203 11.03 -20.16 -0.23
C GLU A 203 10.98 -18.73 -0.77
N ILE A 204 9.97 -18.41 -1.58
CA ILE A 204 9.72 -17.04 -2.05
C ILE A 204 9.56 -16.07 -0.87
N MET A 205 8.76 -16.42 0.13
CA MET A 205 8.56 -15.57 1.31
C MET A 205 9.83 -15.43 2.16
N GLN A 206 10.64 -16.48 2.28
CA GLN A 206 11.94 -16.37 2.96
C GLN A 206 12.87 -15.38 2.25
N ARG A 207 12.93 -15.43 0.93
CA ARG A 207 13.70 -14.48 0.11
C ARG A 207 13.14 -13.06 0.24
N ALA A 208 11.81 -12.90 0.17
CA ALA A 208 11.16 -11.60 0.30
C ALA A 208 11.45 -10.94 1.66
N ILE A 209 11.37 -11.71 2.75
CA ILE A 209 11.70 -11.23 4.11
C ILE A 209 13.18 -10.87 4.21
N ALA A 210 14.08 -11.66 3.63
CA ALA A 210 15.51 -11.37 3.65
C ALA A 210 15.86 -10.08 2.90
N ILE A 211 15.25 -9.84 1.73
CA ILE A 211 15.47 -8.64 0.92
C ILE A 211 14.86 -7.41 1.59
N ALA A 212 13.56 -7.44 1.92
CA ALA A 212 12.87 -6.31 2.54
C ALA A 212 13.44 -5.98 3.94
N GLY A 213 13.89 -7.00 4.67
CA GLY A 213 14.46 -6.86 6.01
C GLY A 213 15.96 -6.53 6.05
N GLN A 214 16.65 -6.39 4.91
CA GLN A 214 18.12 -6.32 4.87
C GLN A 214 18.73 -5.15 5.67
N GLN A 215 17.97 -4.07 5.88
CA GLN A 215 18.39 -2.88 6.63
C GLN A 215 18.06 -2.95 8.14
N ASN A 216 17.40 -4.01 8.61
CA ASN A 216 16.99 -4.22 10.01
C ASN A 216 16.16 -3.07 10.64
N ASP A 217 15.44 -2.28 9.85
CA ASP A 217 14.59 -1.16 10.31
C ASP A 217 13.08 -1.45 10.17
N GLY A 218 12.72 -2.72 9.99
CA GLY A 218 11.34 -3.20 9.89
C GLY A 218 10.86 -3.44 8.46
N ILE A 219 9.67 -4.05 8.35
CA ILE A 219 9.01 -4.38 7.09
C ILE A 219 7.56 -3.90 7.18
N HIS A 220 7.12 -3.14 6.16
CA HIS A 220 5.72 -2.87 5.91
C HIS A 220 5.16 -3.94 4.97
N LEU A 221 4.11 -4.64 5.40
CA LEU A 221 3.37 -5.57 4.56
C LEU A 221 2.15 -4.85 3.99
N SER A 222 2.11 -4.68 2.67
CA SER A 222 0.92 -4.29 1.93
C SER A 222 0.35 -5.53 1.26
N LEU A 223 -0.92 -5.84 1.53
CA LEU A 223 -1.60 -7.01 0.98
C LEU A 223 -2.85 -6.55 0.27
N ASP A 224 -2.85 -6.66 -1.07
CA ASP A 224 -4.05 -6.57 -1.88
C ASP A 224 -4.76 -7.92 -1.86
N MET A 225 -6.07 -7.89 -1.67
CA MET A 225 -6.90 -9.08 -1.66
C MET A 225 -6.96 -9.74 -3.04
N ASP A 226 -6.77 -8.97 -4.12
CA ASP A 226 -6.76 -9.51 -5.48
C ASP A 226 -5.51 -10.34 -5.81
N ALA A 227 -4.51 -10.38 -4.92
CA ALA A 227 -3.39 -11.32 -5.00
C ALA A 227 -3.87 -12.78 -4.90
N LEU A 228 -4.95 -13.03 -4.16
CA LEU A 228 -5.56 -14.35 -4.03
C LEU A 228 -6.30 -14.74 -5.31
N ASP A 229 -6.52 -16.04 -5.49
CA ASP A 229 -7.37 -16.51 -6.59
C ASP A 229 -8.83 -16.06 -6.34
N PRO A 230 -9.60 -15.65 -7.36
CA PRO A 230 -10.99 -15.24 -7.18
C PRO A 230 -11.97 -16.35 -6.74
N LYS A 231 -11.54 -17.61 -6.63
CA LYS A 231 -12.38 -18.77 -6.26
C LYS A 231 -12.34 -19.15 -4.78
#